data_AF-X8HZ11-F1
#
_entry.id   AF-X8HZ11-F1
#
_cell.length_a   1.000
_cell.length_b   1.000
_cell.length_c   1.000
_cell.angle_alpha   90.00
_cell.angle_beta   90.00
_cell.angle_gamma   90.00
#
_symmetry.space_group_name_H-M   'P 1'
#
loop_
_entity.id
_entity.type
_entity.pdbx_description
1 polymer ?
#
loop_
_entity_poly.entity_id
_entity_poly.type
_entity_poly.pdbx_seq_one_letter_code
_entity_poly.pdbx_strand_id
1 'polypeptide(L)' 'MYYNIKGYIDDIDNFEQAGTGKNLLRKDMIDKRILEISINEHELTKRQIDNIKRSMDYAKEKKVELKFIIEK' A
#
# COMPACT_ATOMS: atom_id res chain seq x y z
N MET A 1 2.07 10.36 -8.02
CA MET A 1 1.43 9.77 -6.83
C MET A 1 0.81 8.42 -7.14
N TYR A 2 -0.28 8.35 -7.92
CA TYR A 2 -1.00 7.09 -8.16
C TYR A 2 -0.10 5.91 -8.58
N TYR A 3 0.77 6.08 -9.59
CA TYR A 3 1.61 4.98 -10.08
C TYR A 3 2.63 4.47 -9.06
N ASN A 4 3.13 5.33 -8.16
CA ASN A 4 4.03 4.90 -7.08
C ASN A 4 3.26 4.04 -6.08
N ILE A 5 2.08 4.51 -5.66
CA ILE A 5 1.21 3.76 -4.72
C ILE A 5 0.78 2.44 -5.34
N LYS A 6 0.43 2.44 -6.64
CA LYS A 6 0.10 1.23 -7.39
C LYS A 6 1.25 0.22 -7.34
N GLY A 7 2.49 0.66 -7.59
CA GLY A 7 3.68 -0.19 -7.52
C GLY A 7 3.83 -0.85 -6.14
N TYR A 8 3.70 -0.09 -5.06
CA TYR A 8 3.77 -0.65 -3.70
C TYR A 8 2.64 -1.65 -3.40
N ILE A 9 1.42 -1.38 -3.88
CA ILE A 9 0.30 -2.33 -3.77
C ILE A 9 0.63 -3.62 -4.54
N ASP A 10 1.17 -3.50 -5.75
CA ASP A 10 1.55 -4.66 -6.57
C ASP A 10 2.65 -5.48 -5.88
N ASP A 11 3.66 -4.84 -5.29
CA ASP A 11 4.74 -5.53 -4.57
C ASP A 11 4.20 -6.32 -3.37
N ILE A 12 3.26 -5.73 -2.62
CA ILE A 12 2.61 -6.39 -1.48
C ILE A 12 1.69 -7.53 -1.95
N ASP A 13 0.95 -7.34 -3.04
CA ASP A 13 0.03 -8.36 -3.55
C ASP A 13 0.78 -9.58 -4.09
N ASN A 14 1.85 -9.32 -4.84
CA ASN A 14 2.70 -10.33 -5.48
C ASN A 14 3.79 -10.88 -4.54
N PHE A 15 3.80 -10.50 -3.26
CA PHE A 15 4.72 -11.09 -2.29
C PHE A 15 4.45 -12.60 -2.15
N GLU A 16 5.48 -13.41 -2.39
CA GLU A 16 5.43 -14.87 -2.22
C GLU A 16 6.27 -15.32 -1.02
N GLN A 17 7.53 -14.87 -0.93
CA GLN A 17 8.40 -15.13 0.22
C GLN A 17 9.62 -14.20 0.25
N ALA A 18 10.24 -14.05 1.42
CA ALA A 18 11.53 -13.39 1.61
C ALA A 18 12.28 -13.96 2.84
N GLY A 19 13.61 -13.81 2.86
CA GLY A 19 14.47 -14.33 3.91
C GLY A 19 14.94 -15.77 3.68
N THR A 20 15.69 -16.32 4.63
CA THR A 20 16.28 -17.67 4.54
C THR A 20 16.28 -18.37 5.90
N GLY A 21 16.31 -19.71 5.88
CA GLY A 21 16.40 -20.53 7.09
C GLY A 21 15.26 -20.26 8.07
N LYS A 22 15.60 -19.98 9.33
CA LYS A 22 14.64 -19.68 10.40
C LYS A 22 13.92 -18.33 10.23
N ASN A 23 14.44 -17.45 9.37
CA ASN A 23 13.87 -16.12 9.11
C ASN A 23 13.10 -16.06 7.78
N LEU A 24 12.70 -17.21 7.23
CA LEU A 24 11.87 -17.28 6.03
C LEU A 24 10.44 -16.83 6.35
N LEU A 25 10.00 -15.74 5.74
CA LEU A 25 8.61 -15.30 5.73
C LEU A 25 7.96 -15.71 4.41
N ARG A 26 6.81 -16.38 4.46
CA ARG A 26 6.04 -16.79 3.29
C ARG A 26 4.63 -16.18 3.32
N LYS A 27 4.02 -16.06 2.14
CA LYS A 27 2.67 -15.50 1.95
C LYS A 27 1.60 -16.20 2.79
N ASP A 28 1.67 -17.52 2.96
CA ASP A 28 0.74 -18.32 3.77
C ASP A 28 0.80 -18.02 5.27
N MET A 29 1.85 -17.33 5.73
CA MET A 29 2.02 -16.91 7.12
C MET A 29 1.46 -15.51 7.41
N ILE A 30 0.94 -14.81 6.40
CA ILE A 30 0.54 -13.41 6.49
C ILE A 30 -1.00 -13.32 6.49
N ASP A 31 -1.56 -12.99 7.65
CA ASP A 31 -3.01 -12.79 7.78
C ASP A 31 -3.50 -11.46 7.20
N LYS A 32 -2.63 -10.44 7.17
CA LYS A 32 -3.02 -9.09 6.78
C LYS A 32 -1.90 -8.35 6.04
N ARG A 33 -2.28 -7.69 4.95
CA ARG A 33 -1.40 -6.88 4.08
C ARG A 33 -1.83 -5.43 4.15
N ILE A 34 -0.97 -4.56 4.67
CA ILE A 34 -1.26 -3.13 4.89
C ILE A 34 -0.19 -2.28 4.23
N LEU A 35 -0.60 -1.27 3.46
CA LEU A 35 0.23 -0.17 3.00
C LEU A 35 -0.19 1.10 3.73
N GLU A 36 0.71 1.67 4.52
CA GLU A 36 0.49 2.92 5.24
C GLU A 36 1.37 4.02 4.63
N ILE A 37 0.76 5.16 4.32
CA ILE A 37 1.41 6.28 3.66
C ILE A 37 1.18 7.56 4.46
N SER A 38 2.26 8.14 4.98
CA SER A 38 2.25 9.50 5.52
C SER A 38 2.27 10.55 4.41
N ILE A 39 1.49 11.61 4.58
CA ILE A 39 1.45 12.77 3.69
C ILE A 39 1.73 14.01 4.55
N ASN A 40 2.82 14.70 4.25
CA ASN A 40 3.28 15.88 5.01
C ASN A 40 2.69 17.19 4.48
N GLU A 41 1.83 17.10 3.47
CA GLU A 41 1.19 18.24 2.83
C GLU A 41 -0.18 18.49 3.46
N HIS A 42 -0.34 19.68 4.05
CA HIS A 42 -1.57 20.08 4.75
C HIS A 42 -2.77 20.26 3.80
N GLU A 43 -2.53 20.69 2.56
CA GLU A 43 -3.57 20.91 1.57
C GLU A 43 -3.30 20.11 0.29
N LEU A 44 -4.06 19.04 0.10
CA LEU A 44 -3.96 18.23 -1.11
C LEU A 44 -4.68 18.91 -2.27
N THR A 45 -4.01 18.98 -3.41
CA THR A 45 -4.65 19.37 -4.67
C THR A 45 -5.75 18.37 -5.05
N LYS A 46 -6.76 18.83 -5.81
CA LYS A 46 -7.83 17.95 -6.34
C LYS A 46 -7.27 16.72 -7.05
N ARG A 47 -6.20 16.90 -7.84
CA ARG A 47 -5.52 15.80 -8.54
C ARG A 47 -4.88 14.79 -7.59
N GLN A 48 -4.31 15.22 -6.46
CA GLN A 48 -3.78 14.30 -5.45
C GLN A 48 -4.91 13.52 -4.76
N ILE A 49 -6.03 14.18 -4.44
CA ILE A 49 -7.23 13.52 -3.88
C ILE A 49 -7.78 12.47 -4.86
N ASP A 50 -7.87 12.79 -6.15
CA ASP A 50 -8.35 11.83 -7.16
C ASP A 50 -7.39 10.64 -7.30
N ASN A 51 -6.08 10.88 -7.24
CA ASN A 51 -5.07 9.82 -7.22
C ASN A 51 -5.23 8.93 -5.97
N ILE A 52 -5.46 9.50 -4.79
CA ILE A 52 -5.70 8.77 -3.54
C ILE A 52 -6.94 7.88 -3.67
N LYS A 53 -8.08 8.42 -4.14
CA LYS A 53 -9.31 7.64 -4.33
C LYS A 53 -9.08 6.46 -5.27
N ARG A 54 -8.45 6.70 -6.42
CA ARG A 54 -8.12 5.65 -7.38
C ARG A 54 -7.19 4.58 -6.78
N SER A 55 -6.23 4.98 -5.95
CA SER A 55 -5.36 4.05 -5.24
C SER A 55 -6.11 3.22 -4.18
N MET A 56 -7.08 3.81 -3.47
CA MET A 56 -7.94 3.08 -2.52
C MET A 56 -8.77 2.01 -3.22
N ASP A 57 -9.38 2.34 -4.36
CA ASP A 57 -10.15 1.39 -5.16
C ASP A 57 -9.27 0.23 -5.64
N TYR A 58 -8.07 0.54 -6.13
CA TYR A 58 -7.11 -0.47 -6.58
C TYR A 58 -6.62 -1.37 -5.44
N ALA A 59 -6.28 -0.81 -4.28
CA ALA A 59 -5.85 -1.58 -3.11
C ALA A 59 -6.93 -2.57 -2.65
N LYS A 60 -8.21 -2.14 -2.68
CA LYS A 60 -9.36 -3.00 -2.38
C LYS A 60 -9.47 -4.18 -3.36
N GLU A 61 -9.28 -3.95 -4.66
CA GLU A 61 -9.24 -5.02 -5.67
C GLU A 61 -8.14 -6.04 -5.35
N LYS A 62 -6.97 -5.56 -4.91
CA LYS A 62 -5.80 -6.39 -4.55
C LYS A 62 -5.83 -6.96 -3.14
N LYS A 63 -6.90 -6.74 -2.37
CA LYS A 63 -7.00 -7.15 -0.96
C LYS A 63 -5.78 -6.70 -0.14
N VAL A 64 -5.36 -5.44 -0.36
CA VAL A 64 -4.37 -4.73 0.42
C VAL A 64 -5.09 -3.59 1.14
N GLU A 65 -4.94 -3.49 2.45
CA GLU A 65 -5.48 -2.38 3.22
C GLU A 65 -4.59 -1.15 3.00
N LEU A 66 -5.15 -0.08 2.45
CA LEU A 66 -4.44 1.18 2.23
C LEU A 66 -4.86 2.20 3.28
N LYS A 67 -3.89 2.78 3.99
CA LYS A 67 -4.08 3.84 4.99
C LYS A 67 -3.29 5.08 4.62
N PHE A 68 -3.92 6.22 4.77
CA PHE A 68 -3.27 7.52 4.65
C PHE A 68 -3.27 8.21 6.01
N ILE A 69 -2.12 8.72 6.42
CA ILE A 69 -1.95 9.53 7.61
C ILE A 69 -1.53 10.92 7.13
N ILE A 70 -2.29 11.95 7.51
CA ILE A 70 -1.91 13.35 7.25
C ILE A 70 -1.12 13.82 8.46
N GLU A 71 0.15 14.13 8.26
CA GLU A 71 1.01 14.63 9.33
C GLU A 71 0.66 16.09 9.63
N LYS A 72 0.64 16.42 10.93
CA LYS A 72 0.33 17.75 11.46
C LYS A 72 1.60 18.58 11.63
#